data_AF-A0A4P5ZDJ1-F1
#
_entry.id   AF-A0A4P5ZDJ1-F1
#
_cell.length_a   1.000
_cell.length_b   1.000
_cell.length_c   1.000
_cell.angle_alpha   90.00
_cell.angle_beta   90.00
_cell.angle_gamma   90.00
#
_symmetry.space_group_name_H-M   'P 1'
#
loop_
_entity.id
_entity.type
_entity.pdbx_description
1 polymer ?
#
loop_
_entity_poly.entity_id
_entity_poly.type
_entity_poly.pdbx_seq_one_letter_code
_entity_poly.pdbx_strand_id
1 'polypeptide(L)'
;MKLRLDLLEHLTDQDILEEVLANNHRYKPEPLFSKTGVGSLSPASTEERANEVARSTALIEKLKLRAQASGRKNSSKSSPSPKQ
;
A
#
# COMPACT_ATOMS: atom_id res chain seq x y z
N MET A 1 7.51 2.88 -5.03
CA MET A 1 6.12 2.41 -4.85
C MET A 1 5.34 2.66 -6.15
N LYS A 2 4.78 1.61 -6.76
CA LYS A 2 3.85 1.75 -7.90
C LYS A 2 2.42 1.70 -7.35
N LEU A 3 1.64 2.75 -7.54
CA LEU A 3 0.25 2.80 -7.10
C LEU A 3 -0.64 2.06 -8.12
N ARG A 4 -1.35 1.02 -7.68
CA ARG A 4 -2.25 0.19 -8.49
C ARG A 4 -3.64 0.13 -7.84
N LEU A 5 -4.39 1.22 -8.02
CA LEU A 5 -5.72 1.37 -7.43
C LEU A 5 -6.73 0.35 -7.98
N ASP A 6 -6.47 -0.18 -9.18
CA ASP A 6 -7.24 -1.24 -9.82
C ASP A 6 -7.23 -2.57 -9.04
N LEU A 7 -6.24 -2.79 -8.17
CA LEU A 7 -6.11 -4.01 -7.39
C LEU A 7 -6.67 -3.89 -5.97
N LEU A 8 -7.15 -2.71 -5.56
CA LEU A 8 -7.64 -2.45 -4.21
C LEU A 8 -8.84 -3.33 -3.82
N GLU A 9 -9.71 -3.66 -4.78
CA GLU A 9 -10.86 -4.53 -4.53
C GLU A 9 -10.47 -5.96 -4.10
N HIS A 10 -9.22 -6.36 -4.36
CA HIS A 10 -8.71 -7.69 -4.03
C HIS A 10 -7.77 -7.70 -2.82
N LEU A 11 -7.52 -6.52 -2.21
CA LEU A 11 -6.70 -6.37 -1.02
C LEU A 11 -7.46 -6.90 0.20
N THR A 12 -6.77 -7.64 1.06
CA THR A 12 -7.35 -8.11 2.32
C THR A 12 -6.74 -7.40 3.52
N ASP A 13 -7.48 -7.38 4.63
CA ASP A 13 -6.99 -6.83 5.91
C ASP A 13 -5.68 -7.47 6.35
N GLN A 14 -5.51 -8.77 6.05
CA GLN A 14 -4.28 -9.50 6.35
C GLN A 14 -3.08 -8.97 5.55
N ASP A 15 -3.25 -8.65 4.26
CA ASP A 15 -2.15 -8.07 3.47
C ASP A 15 -1.75 -6.69 4.00
N ILE A 16 -2.74 -5.90 4.48
CA ILE A 16 -2.48 -4.61 5.12
C ILE A 16 -1.72 -4.80 6.43
N LEU A 17 -2.15 -5.75 7.28
CA LEU A 17 -1.51 -6.04 8.55
C LEU A 17 -0.05 -6.47 8.35
N GLU A 18 0.23 -7.33 7.38
CA GLU A 18 1.59 -7.76 7.04
C GLU A 18 2.50 -6.58 6.68
N GLU A 19 2.02 -5.67 5.81
CA GLU A 19 2.78 -4.47 5.44
C GLU A 19 2.96 -3.49 6.60
N VAL A 20 1.95 -3.35 7.46
CA VAL A 20 2.04 -2.49 8.66
C VAL A 20 3.10 -3.05 9.61
N LEU A 21 3.06 -4.34 9.93
CA LEU A 21 4.03 -4.97 10.82
C LEU A 21 5.45 -4.88 10.26
N ALA A 22 5.63 -5.07 8.95
CA ALA A 22 6.94 -5.00 8.30
C ALA A 22 7.56 -3.59 8.25
N ASN A 23 6.75 -2.54 8.39
CA ASN A 23 7.20 -1.14 8.38
C ASN A 23 7.14 -0.48 9.76
N ASN A 24 6.52 -1.13 10.75
CA ASN A 24 6.27 -0.55 12.08
C ASN A 24 7.56 -0.17 12.82
N HIS A 25 8.67 -0.87 12.59
CA HIS A 25 9.95 -0.57 13.23
C HIS A 25 10.48 0.83 12.90
N ARG A 26 10.04 1.43 11.78
CA ARG A 26 10.39 2.81 11.40
C ARG A 26 9.51 3.85 12.07
N TYR A 27 8.35 3.44 12.59
CA TYR A 27 7.43 4.32 13.29
C TYR A 27 7.97 4.66 14.68
N LYS A 28 8.06 5.96 14.93
CA LYS A 28 8.35 6.52 16.25
C LYS A 28 7.09 7.24 16.72
N PRO A 29 6.58 6.97 17.94
CA PRO A 29 5.40 7.65 18.46
C PRO A 29 5.69 9.13 18.77
N GLU A 30 6.96 9.47 18.97
CA GLU A 30 7.38 10.84 19.24
C GLU A 30 7.37 11.69 17.95
N PRO A 31 6.79 12.89 18.00
CA PRO A 31 6.90 13.84 16.91
C PRO A 31 8.33 14.34 16.78
N LEU A 32 8.74 14.66 15.55
CA LEU A 32 9.98 15.39 15.32
C LEU A 32 9.79 16.83 15.82
N PHE A 33 10.78 17.40 16.50
CA PHE A 33 10.75 18.75 17.10
C PHE A 33 10.23 19.87 16.17
N SER A 34 10.27 19.68 14.85
CA SER A 34 9.80 20.64 13.83
C SER A 34 8.37 20.40 13.31
N LYS A 35 7.65 19.37 13.77
CA LYS A 35 6.31 19.03 13.29
C LYS A 35 5.33 18.90 14.45
N THR A 36 4.33 19.78 14.50
CA THR A 36 3.12 19.56 15.30
C THR A 36 2.35 18.36 14.72
N GLY A 37 2.25 17.26 15.48
CA GLY A 37 1.59 16.02 15.05
C GLY A 37 1.84 14.85 16.01
N VAL A 38 1.25 13.69 15.74
CA VAL A 38 1.50 12.44 16.48
C VAL A 38 2.38 11.53 15.63
N GLY A 39 3.53 11.15 16.16
CA GLY A 39 4.46 10.22 15.54
C GLY A 39 5.23 10.74 14.33
N SER A 40 6.30 10.02 14.01
CA SER A 40 7.18 10.27 12.88
C SER A 40 7.68 8.96 12.27
N LEU A 41 7.90 8.96 10.95
CA LEU A 41 8.55 7.84 10.27
C LEU A 41 10.02 8.16 10.07
N SER A 42 10.88 7.26 10.54
CA SER A 42 12.32 7.36 10.29
C SER A 42 12.60 7.21 8.78
N PRO A 43 13.62 7.93 8.25
CA PRO A 43 14.05 7.75 6.87
C PRO A 43 14.34 6.28 6.57
N ALA A 44 13.95 5.81 5.40
CA ALA A 44 14.30 4.47 4.93
C ALA A 44 15.75 4.46 4.47
N SER A 45 16.53 3.47 4.91
CA SER A 45 17.82 3.15 4.30
C SER A 45 17.64 2.63 2.86
N THR A 46 18.72 2.58 2.08
CA THR A 46 18.69 2.02 0.72
C THR A 46 18.22 0.56 0.72
N GLU A 47 18.65 -0.23 1.70
CA GLU A 47 18.26 -1.63 1.86
C GLU A 47 16.79 -1.77 2.23
N GLU A 48 16.30 -0.93 3.14
CA GLU A 48 14.89 -0.90 3.51
C GLU A 48 14.00 -0.56 2.31
N ARG A 49 14.42 0.41 1.48
CA ARG A 49 13.72 0.73 0.23
C ARG A 49 13.72 -0.43 -0.75
N ALA A 50 14.83 -1.16 -0.88
CA ALA A 50 14.91 -2.33 -1.76
C ALA A 50 13.94 -3.43 -1.30
N ASN A 51 13.92 -3.70 0.01
CA ASN A 51 13.00 -4.67 0.62
C ASN A 51 11.54 -4.25 0.46
N GLU A 52 11.24 -2.97 0.67
CA GLU A 52 9.91 -2.39 0.47
C GLU A 52 9.44 -2.54 -0.99
N VAL A 53 10.33 -2.32 -1.97
CA VAL A 53 10.02 -2.55 -3.39
C VAL A 53 9.76 -4.03 -3.69
N ALA A 54 10.57 -4.93 -3.12
CA ALA A 54 10.39 -6.37 -3.30
C ALA A 54 9.04 -6.83 -2.75
N ARG A 55 8.68 -6.43 -1.53
CA ARG A 55 7.37 -6.73 -0.93
C ARG A 55 6.21 -6.17 -1.72
N SER A 56 6.30 -4.89 -2.12
CA SER A 56 5.26 -4.25 -2.95
C SER A 56 5.06 -4.99 -4.28
N THR A 57 6.14 -5.47 -4.89
CA THR A 57 6.07 -6.24 -6.15
C THR A 57 5.41 -7.59 -5.93
N ALA A 58 5.80 -8.32 -4.88
CA ALA A 58 5.19 -9.61 -4.52
C ALA A 58 3.69 -9.47 -4.19
N LEU A 59 3.31 -8.43 -3.46
CA LEU A 59 1.90 -8.13 -3.16
C LEU A 59 1.12 -7.87 -4.45
N ILE A 60 1.65 -7.06 -5.37
CA ILE A 60 1.00 -6.79 -6.67
C ILE A 60 0.78 -8.09 -7.45
N GLU A 61 1.75 -9.00 -7.47
CA GLU A 61 1.61 -10.30 -8.14
C GLU A 61 0.52 -11.16 -7.50
N LYS A 62 0.51 -11.25 -6.16
CA LYS A 62 -0.54 -11.95 -5.39
C LYS A 62 -1.93 -11.38 -5.70
N LEU A 63 -2.07 -10.06 -5.73
CA LEU A 63 -3.34 -9.39 -6.02
C LEU A 63 -3.78 -9.59 -7.47
N LYS A 64 -2.85 -9.59 -8.43
CA LYS A 64 -3.15 -9.91 -9.84
C LYS A 64 -3.69 -11.33 -9.99
N LEU A 65 -3.10 -12.31 -9.30
CA LEU A 65 -3.57 -13.69 -9.31
C LEU A 65 -4.99 -13.79 -8.75
N ARG A 66 -5.28 -13.11 -7.63
CA ARG A 66 -6.64 -13.04 -7.07
C ARG A 66 -7.63 -12.36 -8.02
N ALA A 67 -7.23 -11.27 -8.64
CA ALA A 67 -8.05 -10.57 -9.63
C ALA A 67 -8.42 -11.49 -10.79
N GLN A 68 -7.45 -12.23 -11.34
CA GLN A 68 -7.68 -13.23 -12.38
C GLN A 68 -8.60 -14.37 -11.93
N ALA A 69 -8.36 -14.93 -10.74
CA ALA A 69 -9.17 -16.01 -10.19
C ALA A 69 -10.63 -15.60 -9.91
N SER A 70 -10.85 -14.34 -9.53
CA SER A 70 -12.19 -13.81 -9.23
C SER A 70 -13.10 -13.63 -10.47
N GLY A 71 -12.59 -13.85 -11.69
CA GLY A 71 -13.36 -13.87 -12.93
C GLY A 71 -14.01 -12.54 -13.32
N ARG A 72 -13.81 -11.46 -12.57
CA ARG A 72 -14.34 -10.14 -12.90
C ARG A 72 -13.55 -9.54 -14.04
N LYS A 73 -14.10 -9.64 -15.26
CA LYS A 73 -13.87 -8.67 -16.32
C LYS A 73 -14.15 -7.29 -15.73
N ASN A 74 -13.10 -6.50 -15.53
CA ASN A 74 -13.08 -5.05 -15.33
C ASN A 74 -14.50 -4.45 -15.32
N SER A 75 -15.16 -4.44 -14.16
CA SER A 75 -16.27 -3.53 -14.00
C SER A 75 -15.62 -2.16 -13.91
N SER A 76 -15.48 -1.53 -15.08
CA SER A 76 -15.30 -0.09 -15.19
C SER A 76 -16.45 0.55 -14.41
N LYS A 77 -16.26 0.77 -13.11
CA LYS A 77 -16.94 1.85 -12.44
C LYS A 77 -16.36 3.11 -13.07
N SER A 78 -16.99 3.52 -14.17
CA SER A 78 -16.90 4.89 -14.63
C SER A 78 -17.33 5.75 -13.46
N SER A 79 -16.37 6.39 -12.79
CA SER A 79 -16.65 7.52 -11.93
C SER A 79 -17.53 8.48 -12.73
N PRO A 80 -18.74 8.85 -12.27
CA PRO A 80 -19.51 9.87 -12.95
C PRO A 80 -18.69 11.16 -12.84
N SER A 81 -18.25 11.69 -13.98
CA SER A 81 -17.73 13.06 -14.03
C SER A 81 -18.76 14.00 -13.41
N PRO A 82 -18.35 14.96 -12.55
CA PRO A 82 -19.29 15.96 -12.06
C PRO A 82 -19.77 16.77 -13.28
N LYS A 83 -21.06 16.67 -13.59
CA LYS A 83 -21.72 17.59 -14.52
C LYS A 83 -22.00 18.88 -13.76
N GLN A 84 -21.28 19.92 -14.18
CA GLN A 84 -21.52 21.37 -14.05
C GLN A 84 -21.58 21.95 -12.64
#